data_AF-A0A8T3P9Z8-F1
#
_entry.id   AF-A0A8T3P9Z8-F1
#
_cell.length_a   1.000
_cell.length_b   1.000
_cell.length_c   1.000
_cell.angle_alpha   90.00
_cell.angle_beta   90.00
_cell.angle_gamma   90.00
#
_symmetry.space_group_name_H-M   'P 1'
#
loop_
_entity.id
_entity.type
_entity.pdbx_description
1 polymer ?
#
loop_
_entity_poly.entity_id
_entity_poly.type
_entity_poly.pdbx_seq_one_letter_code
_entity_poly.pdbx_strand_id
1 'polypeptide(L)'
;MRRSVSALLPGYTGVVTPRPIQRLRAALSTLSVLLVVMLVAAPVALGKDSLSGDDTSTLLAGIDVDATTIPELQALMNDGTLTSEQLTEFYLERISNIDRKLKSVITVSPTALDDA
;
A
#
# COMPACT_ATOMS: atom_id res chain seq x y z
N MET A 1 28.98 31.22 54.78
CA MET A 1 30.38 30.81 55.00
C MET A 1 31.15 30.98 53.70
N ARG A 2 32.31 31.63 53.77
CA ARG A 2 33.21 32.03 52.68
C ARG A 2 33.57 30.88 51.74
N ARG A 3 33.81 31.17 50.44
CA ARG A 3 35.14 31.04 49.83
C ARG A 3 35.18 31.58 48.39
N SER A 4 36.09 32.52 48.22
CA SER A 4 36.61 33.10 46.98
C SER A 4 37.41 32.07 46.15
N VAL A 5 37.40 32.23 44.82
CA VAL A 5 38.51 31.95 43.88
C VAL A 5 38.22 32.82 42.64
N SER A 6 38.82 34.00 42.42
CA SER A 6 40.19 34.37 42.04
C SER A 6 40.64 33.92 40.64
N ALA A 7 41.17 34.88 39.88
CA ALA A 7 41.97 34.80 38.65
C ALA A 7 41.24 34.56 37.31
N LEU A 8 41.64 35.10 36.15
CA LEU A 8 42.59 36.14 35.74
C LEU A 8 42.57 36.15 34.18
N LEU A 9 42.25 37.30 33.56
CA LEU A 9 42.61 37.74 32.18
C LEU A 9 42.01 36.97 30.97
N PRO A 10 42.12 37.49 29.73
CA PRO A 10 41.36 38.63 29.19
C PRO A 10 40.67 38.20 27.87
N GLY A 11 39.35 38.02 27.92
CA GLY A 11 38.57 37.56 26.77
C GLY A 11 38.29 38.68 25.76
N TYR A 12 39.04 38.65 24.65
CA TYR A 12 38.62 39.01 23.29
C TYR A 12 37.68 40.21 23.11
N THR A 13 38.26 41.36 22.77
CA THR A 13 37.58 42.42 22.03
C THR A 13 37.24 41.93 20.62
N GLY A 14 35.95 41.84 20.33
CA GLY A 14 35.43 41.62 18.98
C GLY A 14 33.99 42.10 18.92
N VAL A 15 33.81 43.38 18.62
CA VAL A 15 32.48 43.95 18.33
C VAL A 15 31.99 43.35 17.03
N VAL A 16 30.97 42.49 17.11
CA VAL A 16 30.09 42.18 15.98
C VAL A 16 28.66 42.29 16.50
N THR A 17 27.98 43.35 16.08
CA THR A 17 26.56 43.57 16.32
C THR A 17 25.76 42.95 15.16
N PRO A 18 25.06 41.82 15.35
CA PRO A 18 24.04 41.41 14.39
C PRO A 18 22.76 42.22 14.60
N ARG A 19 22.32 42.86 13.50
CA ARG A 19 21.12 43.68 13.37
C ARG A 19 19.82 42.85 13.44
N PRO A 20 18.71 43.45 13.89
CA PRO A 20 17.51 42.78 14.37
C PRO A 20 16.72 42.01 13.30
N ILE A 21 16.36 40.78 13.68
CA ILE A 21 15.44 39.84 13.02
C ILE A 21 14.03 40.42 13.05
N GLN A 22 13.61 41.18 12.04
CA GLN A 22 12.19 41.58 12.00
C GLN A 22 11.60 42.00 10.66
N ARG A 23 12.28 41.76 9.53
CA ARG A 23 11.72 42.15 8.21
C ARG A 23 11.72 41.07 7.16
N LEU A 24 11.81 39.79 7.55
CA LEU A 24 11.70 38.66 6.64
C LEU A 24 10.48 37.77 6.97
N ARG A 25 9.31 38.39 7.18
CA ARG A 25 8.01 37.67 7.23
C ARG A 25 7.04 38.09 6.11
N ALA A 26 7.47 38.95 5.18
CA ALA A 26 6.52 39.63 4.26
C ALA A 26 6.88 39.52 2.77
N ALA A 27 7.73 38.57 2.36
CA ALA A 27 8.11 38.41 0.95
C ALA A 27 8.07 36.94 0.48
N LEU A 28 7.10 36.16 0.96
CA LEU A 28 6.96 34.72 0.70
C LEU A 28 5.55 34.35 0.19
N SER A 29 4.90 35.17 -0.66
CA SER A 29 3.49 34.92 -1.04
C SER A 29 3.08 35.14 -2.50
N THR A 30 3.98 35.14 -3.48
CA THR A 30 3.56 35.13 -4.91
C THR A 30 4.27 34.11 -5.79
N LEU A 31 5.45 33.59 -5.41
CA LEU A 31 6.15 32.59 -6.22
C LEU A 31 5.75 31.13 -5.91
N SER A 32 5.09 30.85 -4.77
CA SER A 32 4.65 29.49 -4.42
C SER A 32 3.35 29.04 -5.09
N VAL A 33 2.54 29.94 -5.66
CA VAL A 33 1.25 29.53 -6.26
C VAL A 33 1.46 28.99 -7.68
N LEU A 34 2.44 29.50 -8.45
CA LEU A 34 2.64 29.06 -9.83
C LEU A 34 3.25 27.65 -9.94
N LEU A 35 4.07 27.23 -8.98
CA LEU A 35 4.69 25.90 -8.98
C LEU A 35 3.67 24.78 -8.65
N VAL A 36 2.66 25.08 -7.84
CA VAL A 36 1.67 24.06 -7.42
C VAL A 36 0.62 23.80 -8.51
N VAL A 37 0.30 24.79 -9.35
CA VAL A 37 -0.69 24.61 -10.44
C VAL A 37 -0.15 23.80 -11.62
N MET A 38 1.17 23.83 -11.88
CA MET A 38 1.79 23.02 -12.93
C MET A 38 2.01 21.54 -12.55
N LEU A 39 1.79 21.18 -11.28
CA LEU A 39 1.82 19.79 -10.80
C LEU A 39 0.44 19.10 -10.90
N VAL A 40 -0.46 19.57 -11.79
CA VAL A 40 -1.82 19.02 -11.96
C VAL A 40 -2.13 18.71 -13.43
N ALA A 41 -1.14 18.34 -14.24
CA ALA A 41 -1.40 17.99 -15.66
C ALA A 41 -0.41 17.03 -16.29
N ALA A 42 0.20 16.12 -15.54
CA ALA A 42 0.75 14.91 -16.14
C ALA A 42 -0.29 13.81 -15.94
N PRO A 43 -1.03 13.37 -16.98
CA PRO A 43 -1.63 12.07 -16.91
C PRO A 43 -0.47 11.10 -16.81
N VAL A 44 -0.23 10.57 -15.61
CA VAL A 44 0.38 9.26 -15.49
C VAL A 44 -0.61 8.36 -16.22
N ALA A 45 -0.36 8.15 -17.52
CA ALA A 45 -0.84 6.97 -18.18
C ALA A 45 -0.27 5.85 -17.33
N LEU A 46 -1.09 5.31 -16.43
CA LEU A 46 -0.83 4.00 -15.85
C LEU A 46 -0.55 3.14 -17.06
N GLY A 47 0.73 2.82 -17.25
CA GLY A 47 1.11 1.70 -18.08
C GLY A 47 0.21 0.58 -17.59
N LYS A 48 -0.71 0.17 -18.46
CA LYS A 48 -1.38 -1.12 -18.33
C LYS A 48 -0.25 -2.08 -18.61
N ASP A 49 0.59 -2.28 -17.60
CA ASP A 49 1.55 -3.34 -17.60
C ASP A 49 0.67 -4.58 -17.48
N SER A 50 0.12 -4.98 -18.63
CA SER A 50 -0.49 -6.27 -18.86
C SER A 50 0.67 -7.27 -18.88
N LEU A 51 1.38 -7.36 -17.75
CA LEU A 51 2.11 -8.55 -17.39
C LEU A 51 1.05 -9.62 -17.17
N SER A 52 0.72 -10.27 -18.27
CA SER A 52 0.33 -11.67 -18.36
C SER A 52 0.22 -12.35 -17.00
N GLY A 53 -1.02 -12.60 -16.55
CA GLY A 53 -1.28 -13.25 -15.29
C GLY A 53 -2.78 -13.38 -14.96
N ASP A 54 -3.60 -13.80 -15.94
CA ASP A 54 -4.98 -14.26 -15.66
C ASP A 54 -5.00 -15.43 -14.64
N ASP A 55 -3.84 -16.09 -14.48
CA ASP A 55 -3.55 -17.13 -13.49
C ASP A 55 -3.87 -16.78 -12.02
N THR A 56 -4.14 -15.51 -11.70
CA THR A 56 -4.45 -15.06 -10.32
C THR A 56 -5.87 -14.51 -10.18
N SER A 57 -6.77 -14.76 -11.15
CA SER A 57 -8.17 -14.33 -11.02
C SER A 57 -8.79 -14.90 -9.75
N THR A 58 -9.37 -14.02 -8.93
CA THR A 58 -10.14 -14.36 -7.73
C THR A 58 -11.65 -14.34 -7.99
N LEU A 59 -12.05 -14.03 -9.22
CA LEU A 59 -13.45 -13.84 -9.59
C LEU A 59 -14.08 -15.13 -10.09
N LEU A 60 -15.16 -15.54 -9.43
CA LEU A 60 -16.02 -16.65 -9.84
C LEU A 60 -17.44 -16.09 -10.04
N ALA A 61 -17.94 -16.09 -11.28
CA ALA A 61 -19.26 -15.56 -11.62
C ALA A 61 -19.53 -14.12 -11.09
N GLY A 62 -18.48 -13.30 -10.99
CA GLY A 62 -18.57 -11.92 -10.47
C GLY A 62 -18.41 -11.79 -8.95
N ILE A 63 -18.21 -12.89 -8.23
CA ILE A 63 -17.91 -12.94 -6.81
C ILE A 63 -16.39 -12.96 -6.64
N ASP A 64 -15.83 -12.05 -5.85
CA ASP A 64 -14.43 -12.12 -5.45
C ASP A 64 -14.29 -13.11 -4.28
N VAL A 65 -13.92 -14.34 -4.61
CA VAL A 65 -13.89 -15.46 -3.66
C VAL A 65 -12.86 -15.23 -2.55
N ASP A 66 -11.76 -14.53 -2.83
CA ASP A 66 -10.70 -14.25 -1.83
C ASP A 66 -11.14 -13.19 -0.81
N ALA A 67 -12.01 -12.27 -1.22
CA ALA A 67 -12.56 -11.24 -0.35
C ALA A 67 -13.84 -11.67 0.37
N THR A 68 -14.52 -12.71 -0.14
CA THR A 68 -15.80 -13.19 0.40
C THR A 68 -15.57 -14.12 1.58
N THR A 69 -16.23 -13.85 2.70
CA THR A 69 -16.10 -14.64 3.92
C THR A 69 -16.87 -15.96 3.85
N ILE A 70 -16.54 -16.93 4.71
CA ILE A 70 -17.24 -18.23 4.75
C ILE A 70 -18.77 -18.06 4.94
N PRO A 71 -19.27 -17.25 5.88
CA PRO A 71 -20.72 -17.05 6.02
C PRO A 71 -21.39 -16.44 4.77
N GLU A 72 -20.68 -15.58 4.04
CA GLU A 72 -21.19 -14.98 2.79
C GLU A 72 -21.19 -16.01 1.65
N LEU A 73 -20.14 -16.82 1.51
CA LEU A 73 -20.14 -17.94 0.56
C LEU A 73 -21.28 -18.92 0.84
N GLN A 74 -21.56 -19.21 2.11
CA GLN A 74 -22.70 -20.04 2.50
C GLN A 74 -24.04 -19.39 2.14
N ALA A 75 -24.19 -18.08 2.31
CA ALA A 75 -25.40 -17.38 1.90
C ALA A 75 -25.63 -17.49 0.38
N LEU A 76 -24.57 -17.30 -0.42
CA LEU A 76 -24.61 -17.46 -1.88
C LEU A 76 -24.90 -18.90 -2.33
N MET A 77 -24.46 -19.89 -1.55
CA MET A 77 -24.81 -21.29 -1.81
C MET A 77 -26.28 -21.58 -1.46
N ASN A 78 -26.77 -21.01 -0.36
CA ASN A 78 -28.15 -21.19 0.07
C ASN A 78 -29.15 -20.50 -0.85
N ASP A 79 -28.78 -19.38 -1.48
CA ASP A 79 -29.63 -18.67 -2.45
C ASP A 79 -29.50 -19.20 -3.89
N GLY A 80 -28.53 -20.08 -4.15
CA GLY A 80 -28.30 -20.73 -5.44
C GLY A 80 -27.48 -19.91 -6.44
N THR A 81 -26.92 -18.78 -6.04
CA THR A 81 -26.00 -17.97 -6.86
C THR A 81 -24.66 -18.65 -7.07
N LEU A 82 -24.22 -19.47 -6.10
CA LEU A 82 -23.00 -20.24 -6.13
C LEU A 82 -23.30 -21.70 -5.77
N THR A 83 -22.56 -22.65 -6.33
CA THR A 83 -22.61 -24.06 -5.91
C THR A 83 -21.27 -24.50 -5.35
N SER A 84 -21.30 -25.55 -4.53
CA SER A 84 -20.10 -26.20 -3.99
C SER A 84 -19.22 -26.77 -5.13
N GLU A 85 -19.84 -27.33 -6.18
CA GLU A 85 -19.15 -27.81 -7.38
C GLU A 85 -18.39 -26.68 -8.09
N GLN A 86 -19.04 -25.53 -8.35
CA GLN A 86 -18.40 -24.37 -8.96
C GLN A 86 -17.25 -23.81 -8.12
N LEU A 87 -17.43 -23.74 -6.81
CA LEU A 87 -16.38 -23.26 -5.90
C LEU A 87 -15.19 -24.22 -5.88
N THR A 88 -15.45 -25.53 -5.89
CA THR A 88 -14.43 -26.57 -5.90
C THR A 88 -13.66 -26.56 -7.21
N GLU A 89 -14.35 -26.52 -8.36
CA GLU A 89 -13.72 -26.45 -9.68
C GLU A 89 -12.81 -25.22 -9.81
N PHE A 90 -13.28 -24.06 -9.36
CA PHE A 90 -12.49 -22.83 -9.34
C PHE A 90 -11.17 -22.99 -8.57
N TYR A 91 -11.19 -23.60 -7.38
CA TYR A 91 -9.96 -23.81 -6.61
C TYR A 91 -9.05 -24.88 -7.25
N LEU A 92 -9.60 -25.92 -7.85
CA LEU A 92 -8.82 -26.94 -8.55
C LEU A 92 -8.05 -26.34 -9.74
N GLU A 93 -8.71 -25.49 -10.53
CA GLU A 93 -8.08 -24.75 -11.61
C GLU A 93 -6.96 -23.84 -11.08
N ARG A 94 -7.23 -23.08 -10.02
CA ARG A 94 -6.25 -22.18 -9.41
C ARG A 94 -5.04 -22.93 -8.86
N ILE A 95 -5.25 -24.08 -8.21
CA ILE A 95 -4.17 -24.96 -7.74
C ILE A 95 -3.32 -25.42 -8.94
N SER A 96 -3.93 -25.89 -10.02
CA SER A 96 -3.22 -26.32 -11.24
C SER A 96 -2.33 -25.21 -11.82
N ASN A 97 -2.83 -23.97 -11.81
CA ASN A 97 -2.14 -22.83 -12.39
C ASN A 97 -0.98 -22.34 -11.50
N ILE A 98 -1.23 -22.19 -10.19
CA ILE A 98 -0.32 -21.51 -9.26
C ILE A 98 0.63 -22.48 -8.55
N ASP A 99 0.16 -23.67 -8.17
CA ASP A 99 0.90 -24.57 -7.27
C ASP A 99 2.14 -25.19 -7.94
N ARG A 100 2.22 -25.15 -9.28
CA ARG A 100 3.45 -25.50 -10.00
C ARG A 100 4.65 -24.68 -9.55
N LYS A 101 4.44 -23.44 -9.12
CA LYS A 101 5.45 -22.52 -8.60
C LYS A 101 5.55 -22.58 -7.08
N LEU A 102 4.41 -22.62 -6.38
CA LEU A 102 4.37 -22.55 -4.92
C LEU A 102 4.72 -23.87 -4.23
N LYS A 103 4.40 -25.01 -4.86
CA LYS A 103 4.62 -26.36 -4.31
C LYS A 103 4.01 -26.53 -2.91
N SER A 104 2.81 -25.98 -2.70
CA SER A 104 2.07 -26.03 -1.45
C SER A 104 1.14 -27.25 -1.35
N VAL A 105 0.65 -27.77 -2.47
CA VAL A 105 -0.27 -28.92 -2.50
C VAL A 105 0.50 -30.19 -2.88
N ILE A 106 0.47 -31.19 -1.99
CA ILE A 106 1.14 -32.48 -2.24
C ILE A 106 0.29 -33.36 -3.17
N THR A 107 -1.00 -33.49 -2.85
CA THR A 107 -1.97 -34.32 -3.59
C THR A 107 -3.36 -33.71 -3.49
N VAL A 108 -4.11 -33.76 -4.59
CA VAL A 108 -5.53 -33.41 -4.66
C VAL A 108 -6.38 -34.69 -4.62
N SER A 109 -7.55 -34.65 -3.99
CA SER A 109 -8.48 -35.80 -3.99
C SER A 109 -8.98 -36.10 -5.41
N PRO A 110 -8.97 -37.37 -5.85
CA PRO A 110 -9.53 -37.74 -7.16
C PRO A 110 -11.06 -37.63 -7.21
N THR A 111 -11.73 -37.59 -6.05
CA THR A 111 -13.19 -37.48 -5.92
C THR A 111 -13.65 -36.07 -5.52
N ALA A 112 -12.78 -35.06 -5.59
CA ALA A 112 -13.09 -33.72 -5.07
C ALA A 112 -14.38 -33.12 -5.65
N LEU A 113 -14.68 -33.37 -6.93
CA LEU A 113 -15.93 -32.91 -7.56
C LEU A 113 -17.13 -33.78 -7.21
N ASP A 114 -16.94 -35.07 -6.94
CA ASP A 114 -18.03 -35.97 -6.52
C ASP A 114 -18.47 -35.69 -5.07
N ASP A 115 -17.56 -35.19 -4.23
CA ASP A 115 -17.80 -34.84 -2.83
C ASP A 115 -18.44 -33.44 -2.66
N ALA A 116 -18.46 -32.63 -3.73
CA ALA A 116 -18.90 -31.23 -3.72
C ALA A 116 -20.43 -31.10 -3.70
#